data_AF-A0A1B3SJI1-F1
#
_entry.id   AF-A0A1B3SJI1-F1
#
_cell.length_a   1.000
_cell.length_b   1.000
_cell.length_c   1.000
_cell.angle_alpha   90.00
_cell.angle_beta   90.00
_cell.angle_gamma   90.00
#
_symmetry.space_group_name_H-M   'P 1'
#
loop_
_entity.id
_entity.type
_entity.pdbx_description
1 polymer ?
#
loop_
_entity_poly.entity_id
_entity_poly.type
_entity_poly.pdbx_seq_one_letter_code
_entity_poly.pdbx_strand_id
1 'polypeptide(L)'
;MKKLLSLLAATGLVASAGSVAVACNKKAEDKTNDTNTETIFDLSKTQVDHLIVGNRVNGVYNRDKAPGEDGFVITEESVLYAFDQLNGQNLTTNDVTIKIDSQGEKGAAGVATITAKDDSKKALGTKTFTLNSKLDPDQIFKNKNVGVLKLPKVVYEKYNDLLADSSNKMGLASVIFEQIGGANPVIEPLAQVIAISGLQAMMVESQLTNTTYTINEMPQLGGVFLGKKLTFNYTVGLDDRVTLQSAHKSKEDFKVKGESLSDSTNNFEIAKKELYSSFEDDFKSKVSEEDFIKFTKLTVDGDQNYQIVSIPGSENLYAHDSMWLNTFAPQLAKAAGDGKAFAANDAISLTVQGSKPTLTPEIREVPESVDVKLSKQDEDGTDIADIQIYYPSANTKLVPSITTDGEKYIDKTSLIADYDADYSKRWTVTFKAKAVGSTDITLTYGSVQKTVKINITQ
;
A
#
# COMPACT_ATOMS: atom_id res chain seq x y z
N MET A 1 -44.18 -19.66 -15.09
CA MET A 1 -44.04 -19.15 -13.71
C MET A 1 -43.78 -17.65 -13.78
N LYS A 2 -44.85 -16.86 -13.60
CA LYS A 2 -44.95 -15.40 -13.84
C LYS A 2 -45.46 -14.69 -12.58
N LYS A 3 -44.88 -14.97 -11.41
CA LYS A 3 -45.35 -14.38 -10.13
C LYS A 3 -44.19 -14.19 -9.17
N LEU A 4 -43.43 -13.09 -9.35
CA LEU A 4 -42.63 -12.44 -8.29
C LEU A 4 -42.08 -11.08 -8.77
N LEU A 5 -42.85 -10.36 -9.60
CA LEU A 5 -42.47 -9.12 -10.27
C LEU A 5 -43.42 -7.94 -9.92
N SER A 6 -44.09 -7.99 -8.74
CA SER A 6 -45.13 -7.01 -8.39
C SER A 6 -45.15 -6.57 -6.93
N LEU A 7 -44.02 -6.59 -6.22
CA LEU A 7 -44.00 -6.10 -4.84
C LEU A 7 -42.67 -5.42 -4.51
N LEU A 8 -42.42 -4.26 -5.13
CA LEU A 8 -41.85 -3.08 -4.47
C LEU A 8 -41.95 -1.87 -5.43
N ALA A 9 -43.19 -1.44 -5.69
CA ALA A 9 -43.48 -0.11 -6.19
C ALA A 9 -44.55 0.49 -5.25
N ALA A 10 -44.35 1.76 -4.90
CA ALA A 10 -45.13 2.60 -3.98
C ALA A 10 -44.83 2.42 -2.49
N THR A 11 -43.97 3.27 -1.93
CA THR A 11 -44.37 4.52 -1.25
C THR A 11 -43.13 5.23 -0.72
N GLY A 12 -43.05 6.55 -0.89
CA GLY A 12 -42.05 7.39 -0.22
C GLY A 12 -41.35 8.42 -1.10
N LEU A 13 -42.12 9.21 -1.84
CA LEU A 13 -41.67 10.56 -2.22
C LEU A 13 -41.51 11.35 -0.92
N VAL A 14 -40.31 11.36 -0.34
CA VAL A 14 -39.91 12.38 0.63
C VAL A 14 -39.16 13.42 -0.19
N ALA A 15 -39.81 14.56 -0.41
CA ALA A 15 -39.11 15.78 -0.76
C ALA A 15 -38.19 16.11 0.42
N SER A 16 -36.94 15.67 0.37
CA SER A 16 -35.91 16.25 1.21
C SER A 16 -35.63 17.64 0.62
N ALA A 17 -36.22 18.66 1.24
CA ALA A 17 -35.59 19.96 1.32
C ALA A 17 -34.31 19.80 2.15
N GLY A 18 -33.32 19.13 1.59
CA GLY A 18 -31.96 19.14 2.10
C GLY A 18 -31.36 20.44 1.63
N SER A 19 -31.37 21.44 2.51
CA SER A 19 -30.45 22.56 2.42
C SER A 19 -29.06 21.98 2.18
N VAL A 20 -28.60 22.01 0.93
CA VAL A 20 -27.19 21.78 0.64
C VAL A 20 -26.53 23.02 1.22
N ALA A 21 -26.16 22.96 2.49
CA ALA A 21 -25.04 23.73 2.98
C ALA A 21 -23.85 23.18 2.19
N VAL A 22 -23.64 23.77 1.01
CA VAL A 22 -22.37 23.74 0.32
C VAL A 22 -21.41 24.34 1.34
N ALA A 23 -20.73 23.46 2.09
CA ALA A 23 -19.50 23.82 2.75
C ALA A 23 -18.62 24.30 1.61
N CYS A 24 -18.58 25.62 1.44
CA CYS A 24 -17.70 26.26 0.52
C CYS A 24 -16.32 25.67 0.80
N ASN A 25 -15.71 25.09 -0.23
CA ASN A 25 -14.28 25.25 -0.41
C ASN A 25 -14.03 26.75 -0.33
N LYS A 26 -13.80 27.26 0.88
CA LYS A 26 -13.07 28.49 1.06
C LYS A 26 -11.72 28.18 0.43
N LYS A 27 -11.54 28.61 -0.82
CA LYS A 27 -10.23 29.09 -1.25
C LYS A 27 -9.72 29.91 -0.08
N ALA A 28 -8.55 29.52 0.44
CA ALA A 28 -7.86 30.30 1.44
C ALA A 28 -7.78 31.73 0.89
N GLU A 29 -8.58 32.63 1.47
CA GLU A 29 -8.30 34.05 1.34
C GLU A 29 -6.98 34.25 2.07
N ASP A 30 -6.02 34.70 1.28
CA ASP A 30 -4.68 35.10 1.69
C ASP A 30 -4.80 36.23 2.72
N LYS A 31 -4.96 35.84 4.00
CA LYS A 31 -4.83 36.73 5.14
C LYS A 31 -3.57 36.33 5.90
N THR A 32 -2.55 37.07 5.53
CA THR A 32 -1.28 37.25 6.22
C THR A 32 -1.51 37.56 7.71
N ASN A 33 -0.74 36.88 8.57
CA ASN A 33 -0.58 37.08 10.01
C ASN A 33 -1.76 36.73 10.93
N ASP A 34 -2.01 35.43 11.11
CA ASP A 34 -2.49 34.90 12.39
C ASP A 34 -1.34 34.14 13.06
N THR A 35 -0.96 34.55 14.27
CA THR A 35 -0.09 33.78 15.15
C THR A 35 -0.82 32.48 15.52
N ASN A 36 -0.62 31.44 14.71
CA ASN A 36 -1.03 30.07 15.00
C ASN A 36 -0.35 29.65 16.31
N THR A 37 -1.05 29.84 17.43
CA THR A 37 -0.79 29.04 18.63
C THR A 37 -1.11 27.60 18.26
N GLU A 38 -0.09 26.84 17.85
CA GLU A 38 -0.16 25.40 17.68
C GLU A 38 -0.78 24.83 18.96
N THR A 39 -2.02 24.35 18.84
CA THR A 39 -2.74 23.82 20.00
C THR A 39 -2.17 22.44 20.28
N ILE A 40 -1.58 22.25 21.46
CA ILE A 40 -1.02 20.97 21.86
C ILE A 40 -2.14 19.91 21.87
N PHE A 41 -1.97 18.84 21.10
CA PHE A 41 -2.93 17.76 20.99
C PHE A 41 -2.83 16.81 22.19
N ASP A 42 -3.95 16.58 22.88
CA ASP A 42 -4.01 15.63 24.01
C ASP A 42 -4.38 14.23 23.51
N LEU A 43 -3.39 13.32 23.51
CA LEU A 43 -3.54 11.94 23.06
C LEU A 43 -4.66 11.21 23.81
N SER A 44 -4.89 11.54 25.08
CA SER A 44 -5.93 10.89 25.90
C SER A 44 -7.35 11.29 25.49
N LYS A 45 -7.51 12.38 24.73
CA LYS A 45 -8.80 12.92 24.28
C LYS A 45 -9.22 12.47 22.89
N THR A 46 -8.42 11.67 22.19
CA THR A 46 -8.86 11.13 20.89
C THR A 46 -10.07 10.20 21.07
N GLN A 47 -11.04 10.33 20.16
CA GLN A 47 -12.30 9.59 20.18
C GLN A 47 -12.20 8.19 19.57
N VAL A 48 -11.04 7.86 18.99
CA VAL A 48 -10.80 6.59 18.33
C VAL A 48 -9.98 5.69 19.25
N ASP A 49 -10.47 4.47 19.49
CA ASP A 49 -9.76 3.45 20.29
C ASP A 49 -9.15 2.36 19.41
N HIS A 50 -9.51 2.34 18.12
CA HIS A 50 -9.10 1.33 17.16
C HIS A 50 -8.38 1.95 15.97
N LEU A 51 -7.18 1.48 15.64
CA LEU A 51 -6.43 1.93 14.47
C LEU A 51 -6.34 0.83 13.42
N ILE A 52 -6.34 1.25 12.17
CA ILE A 52 -6.07 0.44 10.99
C ILE A 52 -4.61 0.65 10.60
N VAL A 53 -3.80 -0.39 10.70
CA VAL A 53 -2.35 -0.31 10.54
C VAL A 53 -1.87 -1.40 9.60
N GLY A 54 -0.74 -1.14 8.94
CA GLY A 54 -0.15 -2.00 7.92
C GLY A 54 1.30 -2.37 8.23
N ASN A 55 1.91 -3.15 7.36
CA ASN A 55 3.36 -3.26 7.29
C ASN A 55 3.89 -2.05 6.49
N ARG A 56 4.19 -0.95 7.19
CA ARG A 56 4.70 0.28 6.57
C ARG A 56 6.19 0.40 6.84
N VAL A 57 6.97 0.46 5.77
CA VAL A 57 8.41 0.66 5.83
C VAL A 57 8.76 1.78 4.88
N ASN A 58 9.42 2.80 5.40
CA ASN A 58 9.84 3.96 4.62
C ASN A 58 8.65 4.55 3.83
N GLY A 59 7.56 4.83 4.54
CA GLY A 59 6.41 5.57 4.04
C GLY A 59 5.51 4.76 3.11
N VAL A 60 5.93 3.57 2.73
CA VAL A 60 5.24 2.70 1.78
C VAL A 60 4.68 1.49 2.51
N TYR A 61 3.42 1.19 2.26
CA TYR A 61 2.82 -0.06 2.69
C TYR A 61 3.30 -1.22 1.81
N ASN A 62 3.81 -2.27 2.43
CA ASN A 62 3.87 -3.58 1.81
C ASN A 62 2.43 -4.07 1.65
N ARG A 63 1.99 -4.18 0.39
CA ARG A 63 0.62 -4.59 0.02
C ARG A 63 0.55 -6.07 -0.35
N ASP A 64 1.62 -6.83 -0.17
CA ASP A 64 1.66 -8.28 -0.42
C ASP A 64 1.22 -9.06 0.82
N LYS A 65 1.18 -8.40 1.98
CA LYS A 65 0.74 -8.94 3.26
C LYS A 65 -0.37 -8.07 3.83
N ALA A 66 -1.55 -8.66 3.92
CA ALA A 66 -2.72 -7.99 4.47
C ALA A 66 -2.93 -8.32 5.97
N PRO A 67 -3.60 -7.47 6.77
CA PRO A 67 -3.98 -7.84 8.13
C PRO A 67 -4.78 -9.15 8.13
N GLY A 68 -4.35 -10.12 8.95
CA GLY A 68 -4.90 -11.48 8.98
C GLY A 68 -4.08 -12.52 8.20
N GLU A 69 -2.99 -12.12 7.52
CA GLU A 69 -2.12 -13.03 6.76
C GLU A 69 -0.79 -13.35 7.46
N ASP A 70 -0.22 -14.51 7.15
CA ASP A 70 1.05 -14.94 7.74
C ASP A 70 2.21 -14.04 7.28
N GLY A 71 3.02 -13.59 8.24
CA GLY A 71 4.12 -12.67 8.02
C GLY A 71 3.73 -11.19 8.06
N PHE A 72 2.46 -10.86 8.34
CA PHE A 72 2.06 -9.48 8.55
C PHE A 72 2.70 -8.91 9.83
N VAL A 73 3.32 -7.73 9.72
CA VAL A 73 4.00 -7.04 10.82
C VAL A 73 3.44 -5.63 10.98
N ILE A 74 3.11 -5.26 12.22
CA ILE A 74 2.74 -3.90 12.60
C ILE A 74 4.02 -3.12 12.91
N THR A 75 4.18 -1.96 12.28
CA THR A 75 5.32 -1.06 12.50
C THR A 75 4.90 0.21 13.23
N GLU A 76 5.84 0.83 13.96
CA GLU A 76 5.59 2.11 14.64
C GLU A 76 5.18 3.21 13.63
N GLU A 77 5.80 3.20 12.45
CA GLU A 77 5.48 4.13 11.37
C GLU A 77 4.04 4.00 10.88
N SER A 78 3.50 2.78 10.79
CA SER A 78 2.12 2.57 10.37
C SER A 78 1.11 2.99 11.44
N VAL A 79 1.45 2.81 12.72
CA VAL A 79 0.66 3.29 13.86
C VAL A 79 0.60 4.83 13.86
N LEU A 80 1.74 5.50 13.75
CA LEU A 80 1.81 6.97 13.73
C LEU A 80 0.96 7.54 12.59
N TYR A 81 1.13 6.99 11.39
CA TYR A 81 0.40 7.44 10.22
C TYR A 81 -1.10 7.26 10.36
N ALA A 82 -1.55 6.07 10.79
CA ALA A 82 -2.97 5.79 10.98
C ALA A 82 -3.59 6.75 12.01
N PHE A 83 -2.87 7.00 13.11
CA PHE A 83 -3.28 7.96 14.13
C PHE A 83 -3.41 9.38 13.54
N ASP A 84 -2.40 9.85 12.82
CA ASP A 84 -2.39 11.20 12.23
C ASP A 84 -3.52 11.37 11.21
N GLN A 85 -3.74 10.39 10.33
CA GLN A 85 -4.80 10.44 9.33
C GLN A 85 -6.20 10.50 9.97
N LEU A 86 -6.45 9.74 11.04
CA LEU A 86 -7.76 9.73 11.70
C LEU A 86 -8.03 10.98 12.54
N ASN A 87 -6.97 11.57 13.10
CA ASN A 87 -7.07 12.72 14.01
C ASN A 87 -6.75 14.06 13.34
N GLY A 88 -6.38 14.07 12.05
CA GLY A 88 -5.97 15.29 11.34
C GLY A 88 -4.73 15.92 11.96
N GLN A 89 -3.78 15.10 12.41
CA GLN A 89 -2.53 15.52 13.02
C GLN A 89 -1.36 15.33 12.05
N ASN A 90 -0.20 15.86 12.41
CA ASN A 90 1.05 15.67 11.69
C ASN A 90 2.19 15.55 12.72
N LEU A 91 2.08 14.51 13.54
CA LEU A 91 3.07 14.21 14.58
C LEU A 91 4.25 13.47 13.97
N THR A 92 5.41 13.64 14.58
CA THR A 92 6.64 12.95 14.18
C THR A 92 7.19 12.14 15.34
N THR A 93 8.24 11.35 15.08
CA THR A 93 8.99 10.65 16.14
C THR A 93 9.71 11.60 17.09
N ASN A 94 9.79 12.90 16.80
CA ASN A 94 10.26 13.91 17.76
C ASN A 94 9.15 14.33 18.74
N ASP A 95 7.88 14.11 18.40
CA ASP A 95 6.74 14.53 19.22
C ASP A 95 6.23 13.41 20.12
N VAL A 96 6.39 12.15 19.68
CA VAL A 96 5.87 10.96 20.37
C VAL A 96 6.85 9.79 20.34
N THR A 97 6.61 8.85 21.24
CA THR A 97 7.21 7.52 21.28
C THR A 97 6.09 6.51 21.07
N ILE A 98 6.33 5.49 20.25
CA ILE A 98 5.37 4.44 19.96
C ILE A 98 5.95 3.13 20.44
N LYS A 99 5.14 2.35 21.15
CA LYS A 99 5.49 1.00 21.58
C LYS A 99 4.47 0.03 21.03
N ILE A 100 4.92 -0.96 20.26
CA ILE A 100 4.07 -2.08 19.86
C ILE A 100 4.06 -3.09 21.01
N ASP A 101 3.00 -3.07 21.82
CA ASP A 101 2.85 -3.93 22.98
C ASP A 101 2.51 -5.38 22.58
N SER A 102 1.82 -5.56 21.45
CA SER A 102 1.50 -6.87 20.88
C SER A 102 1.27 -6.77 19.38
N GLN A 103 1.78 -7.75 18.62
CA GLN A 103 1.51 -7.88 17.18
C GLN A 103 0.11 -8.44 16.88
N GLY A 104 -0.57 -9.02 17.88
CA GLY A 104 -1.83 -9.73 17.66
C GLY A 104 -1.66 -11.01 16.83
N GLU A 105 -2.77 -11.66 16.48
CA GLU A 105 -2.75 -12.82 15.59
C GLU A 105 -2.70 -12.34 14.14
N LYS A 106 -1.56 -12.52 13.46
CA LYS A 106 -1.36 -12.07 12.07
C LYS A 106 -1.69 -10.58 11.87
N GLY A 107 -1.37 -9.75 12.86
CA GLY A 107 -1.68 -8.32 12.86
C GLY A 107 -3.08 -7.94 13.33
N ALA A 108 -3.99 -8.90 13.53
CA ALA A 108 -5.33 -8.64 14.03
C ALA A 108 -5.35 -8.56 15.56
N ALA A 109 -6.08 -7.58 16.09
CA ALA A 109 -6.15 -7.28 17.52
C ALA A 109 -4.77 -7.03 18.16
N GLY A 110 -3.83 -6.46 17.40
CA GLY A 110 -2.58 -5.94 17.94
C GLY A 110 -2.83 -4.80 18.93
N VAL A 111 -1.80 -4.43 19.70
CA VAL A 111 -1.88 -3.36 20.69
C VAL A 111 -0.66 -2.46 20.55
N ALA A 112 -0.89 -1.15 20.48
CA ALA A 112 0.19 -0.17 20.53
C ALA A 112 -0.16 0.99 21.46
N THR A 113 0.86 1.53 22.10
CA THR A 113 0.78 2.69 22.98
C THR A 113 1.56 3.85 22.38
N ILE A 114 0.90 4.99 22.20
CA ILE A 114 1.51 6.26 21.78
C ILE A 114 1.63 7.14 23.02
N THR A 115 2.85 7.61 23.29
CA THR A 115 3.15 8.50 24.43
C THR A 115 3.84 9.75 23.93
N ALA A 116 3.28 10.92 24.26
CA ALA A 116 3.94 12.19 23.98
C ALA A 116 5.25 12.28 24.73
N LYS A 117 6.30 12.79 24.07
CA LYS A 117 7.56 13.08 24.75
C LYS A 117 7.42 14.28 25.67
N ASP A 118 8.19 14.31 26.75
CA ASP A 118 8.12 15.38 27.76
C ASP A 118 8.42 16.77 27.18
N ASP A 119 9.25 16.84 26.13
CA ASP A 119 9.64 18.05 25.42
C ASP A 119 8.81 18.32 24.15
N SER A 120 7.77 17.50 23.90
CA SER A 120 6.89 17.67 22.76
C SER A 120 6.12 18.98 22.83
N LYS A 121 6.14 19.74 21.74
CA LYS A 121 5.36 20.99 21.59
C LYS A 121 4.02 20.76 20.89
N LYS A 122 3.80 19.55 20.36
CA LYS A 122 2.62 19.22 19.56
C LYS A 122 1.68 18.21 20.22
N ALA A 123 2.17 17.42 21.18
CA ALA A 123 1.40 16.37 21.82
C ALA A 123 1.57 16.36 23.34
N LEU A 124 0.55 15.88 24.06
CA LEU A 124 0.61 15.59 25.50
C LEU A 124 -0.14 14.29 25.82
N GLY A 125 0.24 13.65 26.93
CA GLY A 125 -0.43 12.46 27.45
C GLY A 125 0.01 11.15 26.79
N THR A 126 -0.80 10.11 26.99
CA THR A 126 -0.57 8.76 26.46
C THR A 126 -1.90 8.11 26.12
N LYS A 127 -1.90 7.24 25.11
CA LYS A 127 -3.06 6.40 24.79
C LYS A 127 -2.64 5.06 24.20
N THR A 128 -3.35 4.02 24.59
CA THR A 128 -3.24 2.67 24.03
C THR A 128 -4.40 2.42 23.06
N PHE A 129 -4.08 1.80 21.92
CA PHE A 129 -5.01 1.49 20.84
C PHE A 129 -5.05 -0.01 20.58
N THR A 130 -6.24 -0.51 20.20
CA THR A 130 -6.38 -1.83 19.59
C THR A 130 -6.22 -1.69 18.07
N LEU A 131 -5.54 -2.65 17.44
CA LEU A 131 -5.13 -2.55 16.04
C LEU A 131 -5.87 -3.59 15.18
N ASN A 132 -6.30 -3.20 13.98
CA ASN A 132 -6.87 -4.08 12.94
C ASN A 132 -7.98 -5.04 13.44
N SER A 133 -8.82 -4.60 14.36
CA SER A 133 -9.94 -5.40 14.85
C SER A 133 -11.07 -4.50 15.32
N LYS A 134 -12.31 -4.92 15.07
CA LYS A 134 -13.55 -4.22 15.48
C LYS A 134 -13.55 -2.73 15.10
N LEU A 135 -12.95 -2.40 13.96
CA LEU A 135 -12.91 -1.05 13.43
C LEU A 135 -14.34 -0.60 13.14
N ASP A 136 -14.72 0.56 13.65
CA ASP A 136 -15.99 1.21 13.31
C ASP A 136 -15.88 1.83 11.90
N PRO A 137 -16.63 1.34 10.90
CA PRO A 137 -16.53 1.88 9.55
C PRO A 137 -16.86 3.37 9.45
N ASP A 138 -17.65 3.94 10.39
CA ASP A 138 -17.89 5.39 10.38
C ASP A 138 -16.68 6.22 10.80
N GLN A 139 -15.82 5.67 11.65
CA GLN A 139 -14.57 6.32 12.06
C GLN A 139 -13.50 6.20 10.98
N ILE A 140 -13.41 5.03 10.34
CA ILE A 140 -12.41 4.74 9.31
C ILE A 140 -12.74 5.46 7.99
N PHE A 141 -14.00 5.42 7.58
CA PHE A 141 -14.48 6.11 6.39
C PHE A 141 -15.10 7.46 6.76
N LYS A 142 -14.33 8.33 7.41
CA LYS A 142 -14.81 9.62 7.92
C LYS A 142 -15.30 10.54 6.80
N ASN A 143 -14.62 10.52 5.65
CA ASN A 143 -14.96 11.33 4.49
C ASN A 143 -16.01 10.60 3.64
N LYS A 144 -17.28 10.94 3.89
CA LYS A 144 -18.42 10.41 3.12
C LYS A 144 -18.67 11.15 1.81
N ASN A 145 -18.16 12.37 1.64
CA ASN A 145 -18.15 13.05 0.35
C ASN A 145 -16.84 12.70 -0.35
N VAL A 146 -16.93 11.93 -1.44
CA VAL A 146 -15.76 11.41 -2.16
C VAL A 146 -15.43 12.21 -3.42
N GLY A 147 -16.06 13.37 -3.61
CA GLY A 147 -15.71 14.31 -4.68
C GLY A 147 -16.35 14.00 -6.02
N VAL A 148 -15.59 14.21 -7.09
CA VAL A 148 -16.05 14.03 -8.48
C VAL A 148 -15.58 12.69 -9.02
N LEU A 149 -16.50 11.82 -9.41
CA LEU A 149 -16.19 10.64 -10.21
C LEU A 149 -15.82 11.10 -11.62
N LYS A 150 -14.53 11.21 -11.89
CA LYS A 150 -13.99 11.52 -13.22
C LYS A 150 -14.16 10.28 -14.10
N LEU A 151 -15.01 10.41 -15.13
CA LEU A 151 -15.32 9.34 -16.07
C LEU A 151 -14.87 9.71 -17.49
N PRO A 152 -14.29 8.77 -18.25
CA PRO A 152 -13.99 9.00 -19.65
C PRO A 152 -15.23 9.43 -20.42
N LYS A 153 -15.03 10.26 -21.44
CA LYS A 153 -16.11 10.90 -22.22
C LYS A 153 -17.26 9.96 -22.58
N VAL A 154 -16.96 8.79 -23.14
CA VAL A 154 -17.97 7.82 -23.59
C VAL A 154 -18.80 7.28 -22.41
N VAL A 155 -18.15 7.00 -21.28
CA VAL A 155 -18.83 6.52 -20.07
C VAL A 155 -19.65 7.65 -19.44
N TYR A 156 -19.08 8.86 -19.38
CA TYR A 156 -19.74 10.06 -18.86
C TYR A 156 -21.03 10.39 -19.61
N GLU A 157 -20.98 10.46 -20.94
CA GLU A 157 -22.13 10.78 -21.81
C GLU A 157 -23.26 9.73 -21.72
N LYS A 158 -22.93 8.50 -21.28
CA LYS A 158 -23.86 7.37 -21.13
C LYS A 158 -24.11 6.97 -19.67
N TYR A 159 -23.66 7.77 -18.71
CA TYR A 159 -23.63 7.36 -17.30
C TYR A 159 -25.01 6.93 -16.77
N ASN A 160 -26.08 7.68 -17.06
CA ASN A 160 -27.43 7.33 -16.59
C ASN A 160 -27.96 6.03 -17.23
N ASP A 161 -27.65 5.79 -18.51
CA ASP A 161 -28.03 4.56 -19.21
C ASP A 161 -27.27 3.36 -18.60
N LEU A 162 -25.97 3.52 -18.34
CA LEU A 162 -25.13 2.50 -17.71
C LEU A 162 -25.58 2.21 -16.29
N LEU A 163 -25.94 3.23 -15.51
CA LEU A 163 -26.43 3.12 -14.14
C LEU A 163 -27.75 2.33 -14.05
N ALA A 164 -28.62 2.47 -15.05
CA ALA A 164 -29.90 1.76 -15.10
C ALA A 164 -29.75 0.25 -15.35
N ASP A 165 -28.63 -0.18 -15.93
CA ASP A 165 -28.32 -1.58 -16.17
C ASP A 165 -27.45 -2.16 -15.05
N SER A 166 -28.06 -3.05 -14.25
CA SER A 166 -27.40 -3.71 -13.12
C SER A 166 -26.13 -4.49 -13.48
N SER A 167 -25.94 -4.89 -14.74
CA SER A 167 -24.71 -5.57 -15.18
C SER A 167 -23.49 -4.66 -15.16
N ASN A 168 -23.67 -3.33 -15.25
CA ASN A 168 -22.59 -2.35 -15.19
C ASN A 168 -22.23 -1.91 -13.76
N LYS A 169 -23.02 -2.34 -12.75
CA LYS A 169 -22.90 -1.89 -11.37
C LYS A 169 -21.49 -2.09 -10.80
N MET A 170 -20.85 -3.23 -11.09
CA MET A 170 -19.49 -3.50 -10.60
C MET A 170 -18.46 -2.54 -11.18
N GLY A 171 -18.55 -2.21 -12.47
CA GLY A 171 -17.62 -1.30 -13.12
C GLY A 171 -17.79 0.16 -12.68
N LEU A 172 -19.03 0.57 -12.35
CA LEU A 172 -19.28 1.89 -11.76
C LEU A 172 -18.85 1.94 -10.28
N ALA A 173 -19.10 0.87 -9.53
CA ALA A 173 -18.71 0.78 -8.14
C ALA A 173 -17.17 0.80 -7.96
N SER A 174 -16.39 0.24 -8.88
CA SER A 174 -14.93 0.25 -8.78
C SER A 174 -14.35 1.66 -8.87
N VAL A 175 -14.82 2.53 -9.77
CA VAL A 175 -14.44 3.96 -9.78
C VAL A 175 -14.81 4.63 -8.47
N ILE A 176 -15.96 4.30 -7.90
CA ILE A 176 -16.40 4.89 -6.63
C ILE A 176 -15.49 4.44 -5.49
N PHE A 177 -15.09 3.18 -5.44
CA PHE A 177 -14.14 2.68 -4.44
C PHE A 177 -12.77 3.32 -4.55
N GLU A 178 -12.31 3.56 -5.77
CA GLU A 178 -11.10 4.33 -6.02
C GLU A 178 -11.17 5.72 -5.37
N GLN A 179 -12.29 6.43 -5.56
CA GLN A 179 -12.52 7.75 -4.95
C GLN A 179 -12.73 7.68 -3.43
N ILE A 180 -13.38 6.63 -2.92
CA ILE A 180 -13.48 6.37 -1.47
C ILE A 180 -12.08 6.22 -0.86
N GLY A 181 -11.19 5.49 -1.52
CA GLY A 181 -9.80 5.31 -1.09
C GLY A 181 -9.01 6.61 -1.10
N GLY A 182 -9.12 7.40 -2.18
CA GLY A 182 -8.49 8.72 -2.27
C GLY A 182 -8.98 9.69 -1.19
N ALA A 183 -10.27 9.66 -0.88
CA ALA A 183 -10.88 10.47 0.18
C ALA A 183 -10.55 9.98 1.60
N ASN A 184 -10.21 8.70 1.77
CA ASN A 184 -9.96 8.08 3.08
C ASN A 184 -8.61 7.33 3.07
N PRO A 185 -7.46 8.03 2.98
CA PRO A 185 -6.14 7.40 2.82
C PRO A 185 -5.74 6.45 3.97
N VAL A 186 -6.37 6.58 5.14
CA VAL A 186 -6.18 5.66 6.28
C VAL A 186 -6.55 4.21 5.93
N ILE A 187 -7.34 3.96 4.88
CA ILE A 187 -7.74 2.60 4.48
C ILE A 187 -6.70 1.86 3.64
N GLU A 188 -5.62 2.53 3.23
CA GLU A 188 -4.59 1.94 2.38
C GLU A 188 -4.04 0.59 2.89
N PRO A 189 -3.80 0.36 4.20
CA PRO A 189 -3.38 -0.94 4.72
C PRO A 189 -4.33 -2.11 4.39
N LEU A 190 -5.62 -1.80 4.18
CA LEU A 190 -6.65 -2.80 3.88
C LEU A 190 -6.99 -2.89 2.40
N ALA A 191 -6.33 -2.12 1.53
CA ALA A 191 -6.68 -2.07 0.11
C ALA A 191 -6.75 -3.49 -0.51
N GLN A 192 -5.80 -4.37 -0.18
CA GLN A 192 -5.77 -5.74 -0.66
C GLN A 192 -6.88 -6.61 -0.04
N VAL A 193 -7.09 -6.57 1.29
CA VAL A 193 -8.18 -7.33 1.96
C VAL A 193 -9.53 -6.93 1.39
N ILE A 194 -9.74 -5.62 1.24
CA ILE A 194 -10.95 -5.04 0.66
C ILE A 194 -11.08 -5.54 -0.78
N ALA A 195 -10.04 -5.50 -1.61
CA ALA A 195 -10.09 -5.94 -3.00
C ALA A 195 -10.40 -7.44 -3.16
N ILE A 196 -9.74 -8.30 -2.36
CA ILE A 196 -9.84 -9.77 -2.51
C ILE A 196 -11.11 -10.31 -1.85
N SER A 197 -11.40 -9.90 -0.61
CA SER A 197 -12.41 -10.55 0.22
C SER A 197 -13.64 -9.68 0.47
N GLY A 198 -13.50 -8.36 0.42
CA GLY A 198 -14.60 -7.43 0.70
C GLY A 198 -15.37 -6.96 -0.52
N LEU A 199 -14.69 -6.81 -1.67
CA LEU A 199 -15.17 -6.02 -2.79
C LEU A 199 -16.45 -6.61 -3.37
N GLN A 200 -16.49 -7.93 -3.54
CA GLN A 200 -17.67 -8.61 -4.04
C GLN A 200 -18.87 -8.41 -3.11
N ALA A 201 -18.68 -8.58 -1.79
CA ALA A 201 -19.76 -8.40 -0.82
C ALA A 201 -20.29 -6.95 -0.83
N MET A 202 -19.37 -5.96 -0.78
CA MET A 202 -19.76 -4.56 -0.80
C MET A 202 -20.43 -4.17 -2.13
N MET A 203 -19.95 -4.65 -3.27
CA MET A 203 -20.50 -4.31 -4.59
C MET A 203 -21.85 -4.97 -4.86
N VAL A 204 -21.99 -6.26 -4.57
CA VAL A 204 -23.24 -7.01 -4.86
C VAL A 204 -24.39 -6.44 -4.06
N GLU A 205 -24.19 -6.22 -2.76
CA GLU A 205 -25.25 -5.79 -1.85
C GLU A 205 -25.41 -4.27 -1.75
N SER A 206 -24.59 -3.48 -2.46
CA SER A 206 -24.71 -2.02 -2.43
C SER A 206 -25.96 -1.47 -3.13
N GLN A 207 -26.26 -0.20 -2.87
CA GLN A 207 -27.18 0.60 -3.67
C GLN A 207 -26.40 1.72 -4.33
N LEU A 208 -26.57 1.86 -5.64
CA LEU A 208 -25.92 2.88 -6.44
C LEU A 208 -27.01 3.79 -7.03
N THR A 209 -26.89 5.10 -6.81
CA THR A 209 -27.72 6.11 -7.47
C THR A 209 -26.84 6.99 -8.34
N ASN A 210 -27.32 8.15 -8.81
CA ASN A 210 -26.50 9.10 -9.58
C ASN A 210 -25.62 10.02 -8.69
N THR A 211 -25.84 10.00 -7.37
CA THR A 211 -25.20 10.91 -6.41
C THR A 211 -24.74 10.22 -5.14
N THR A 212 -25.15 8.97 -4.94
CA THR A 212 -24.83 8.21 -3.73
C THR A 212 -24.43 6.78 -4.03
N TYR A 213 -23.56 6.25 -3.17
CA TYR A 213 -23.19 4.85 -3.11
C TYR A 213 -23.36 4.38 -1.68
N THR A 214 -24.15 3.34 -1.48
CA THR A 214 -24.47 2.81 -0.15
C THR A 214 -24.01 1.38 -0.05
N ILE A 215 -23.10 1.09 0.87
CA ILE A 215 -22.77 -0.26 1.30
C ILE A 215 -23.78 -0.60 2.40
N ASN A 216 -24.69 -1.54 2.13
CA ASN A 216 -25.77 -1.86 3.07
C ASN A 216 -25.25 -2.43 4.39
N GLU A 217 -24.23 -3.27 4.32
CA GLU A 217 -23.52 -3.80 5.48
C GLU A 217 -22.04 -3.98 5.12
N MET A 218 -21.16 -3.29 5.86
CA MET A 218 -19.71 -3.46 5.72
C MET A 218 -19.34 -4.90 6.10
N PRO A 219 -18.66 -5.66 5.22
CA PRO A 219 -18.22 -7.00 5.56
C PRO A 219 -17.27 -6.95 6.75
N GLN A 220 -17.39 -7.91 7.66
CA GLN A 220 -16.56 -7.94 8.87
C GLN A 220 -15.09 -8.28 8.59
N LEU A 221 -14.78 -8.91 7.45
CA LEU A 221 -13.42 -9.26 7.00
C LEU A 221 -12.59 -9.92 8.10
N GLY A 222 -13.04 -11.07 8.62
CA GLY A 222 -12.33 -11.76 9.72
C GLY A 222 -12.39 -11.03 11.07
N GLY A 223 -13.38 -10.15 11.27
CA GLY A 223 -13.53 -9.36 12.51
C GLY A 223 -12.72 -8.07 12.52
N VAL A 224 -12.11 -7.68 11.39
CA VAL A 224 -11.45 -6.39 11.19
C VAL A 224 -12.45 -5.25 11.33
N PHE A 225 -13.62 -5.34 10.71
CA PHE A 225 -14.67 -4.32 10.76
C PHE A 225 -15.89 -4.76 11.57
N LEU A 226 -16.60 -3.78 12.14
CA LEU A 226 -17.97 -3.94 12.58
C LEU A 226 -18.93 -3.90 11.38
N GLY A 227 -19.96 -4.74 11.38
CA GLY A 227 -21.02 -4.71 10.37
C GLY A 227 -21.86 -3.44 10.50
N LYS A 228 -21.66 -2.47 9.59
CA LYS A 228 -22.43 -1.22 9.55
C LYS A 228 -22.73 -0.78 8.13
N LYS A 229 -23.87 -0.11 7.97
CA LYS A 229 -24.23 0.59 6.73
C LYS A 229 -23.34 1.81 6.53
N LEU A 230 -22.84 2.02 5.32
CA LEU A 230 -22.14 3.24 4.93
C LEU A 230 -22.81 3.87 3.71
N THR A 231 -22.90 5.19 3.69
CA THR A 231 -23.37 5.94 2.52
C THR A 231 -22.35 7.02 2.18
N PHE A 232 -21.92 7.00 0.91
CA PHE A 232 -21.02 7.97 0.31
C PHE A 232 -21.79 8.83 -0.69
N ASN A 233 -21.40 10.09 -0.80
CA ASN A 233 -21.93 11.06 -1.73
C ASN A 233 -20.84 11.42 -2.75
N TYR A 234 -21.24 11.64 -3.98
CA TYR A 234 -20.35 12.06 -5.04
C TYR A 234 -21.10 12.86 -6.10
N THR A 235 -20.35 13.47 -7.01
CA THR A 235 -20.86 13.99 -8.28
C THR A 235 -20.15 13.29 -9.42
N VAL A 236 -20.67 13.40 -10.64
CA VAL A 236 -20.07 12.78 -11.82
C VAL A 236 -19.55 13.87 -12.75
N GLY A 237 -18.30 13.73 -13.19
CA GLY A 237 -17.64 14.68 -14.06
C GLY A 237 -16.96 14.00 -15.24
N LEU A 238 -16.78 14.74 -16.32
CA LEU A 238 -15.92 14.32 -17.40
C LEU A 238 -14.48 14.23 -16.88
N ASP A 239 -13.77 13.17 -17.25
CA ASP A 239 -12.34 13.08 -17.04
C ASP A 239 -11.60 13.91 -18.10
N ASP A 240 -11.18 15.09 -17.68
CA ASP A 240 -10.43 16.10 -18.42
C ASP A 240 -9.04 16.34 -17.82
N ARG A 241 -8.61 15.44 -16.92
CA ARG A 241 -7.35 15.54 -16.19
C ARG A 241 -6.16 15.39 -17.12
N VAL A 242 -5.06 16.06 -16.79
CA VAL A 242 -3.81 15.91 -17.54
C VAL A 242 -3.10 14.63 -17.14
N THR A 243 -2.36 14.05 -18.08
CA THR A 243 -1.62 12.82 -17.84
C THR A 243 -0.13 13.09 -17.64
N LEU A 244 0.61 12.15 -17.06
CA LEU A 244 2.07 12.29 -16.93
C LEU A 244 2.78 12.35 -18.29
N GLN A 245 2.28 11.65 -19.32
CA GLN A 245 2.84 11.77 -20.67
C GLN A 245 2.72 13.20 -21.22
N SER A 246 1.64 13.92 -20.87
CA SER A 246 1.48 15.31 -21.28
C SER A 246 2.45 16.27 -20.56
N ALA A 247 2.96 15.87 -19.39
CA ALA A 247 3.90 16.65 -18.59
C ALA A 247 5.32 16.68 -19.18
N HIS A 248 5.68 15.68 -19.98
CA HIS A 248 7.04 15.45 -20.45
C HIS A 248 7.04 15.16 -21.96
N LYS A 249 7.25 16.18 -22.79
CA LYS A 249 7.28 16.06 -24.27
C LYS A 249 8.44 15.21 -24.78
N SER A 250 9.52 15.17 -24.01
CA SER A 250 10.69 14.33 -24.28
C SER A 250 10.34 12.87 -24.01
N LYS A 251 10.64 11.97 -24.95
CA LYS A 251 10.54 10.52 -24.68
C LYS A 251 11.76 9.99 -23.92
N GLU A 252 12.70 10.86 -23.56
CA GLU A 252 13.91 10.45 -22.82
C GLU A 252 13.58 10.25 -21.34
N ASP A 253 14.25 9.29 -20.71
CA ASP A 253 14.12 9.03 -19.29
C ASP A 253 14.53 10.26 -18.46
N PHE A 254 13.75 10.58 -17.44
CA PHE A 254 14.08 11.69 -16.56
C PHE A 254 15.27 11.34 -15.68
N LYS A 255 16.23 12.24 -15.60
CA LYS A 255 17.47 12.02 -14.87
C LYS A 255 17.42 12.59 -13.46
N VAL A 256 17.48 11.73 -12.44
CA VAL A 256 17.43 12.11 -11.02
C VAL A 256 18.77 11.82 -10.35
N LYS A 257 19.20 12.65 -9.40
CA LYS A 257 20.45 12.38 -8.66
C LYS A 257 20.29 11.11 -7.81
N GLY A 258 21.30 10.23 -7.79
CA GLY A 258 21.24 8.98 -7.02
C GLY A 258 21.05 9.16 -5.51
N GLU A 259 21.49 10.27 -4.94
CA GLU A 259 21.27 10.61 -3.54
C GLU A 259 19.78 10.76 -3.21
N SER A 260 19.00 11.31 -4.16
CA SER A 260 17.54 11.45 -4.12
C SER A 260 16.80 10.10 -4.20
N LEU A 261 17.50 8.98 -4.38
CA LEU A 261 16.89 7.65 -4.47
C LEU A 261 17.48 6.64 -3.46
N SER A 262 18.28 7.11 -2.50
CA SER A 262 18.73 6.26 -1.38
C SER A 262 17.54 5.92 -0.46
N ASP A 263 17.55 4.73 0.17
CA ASP A 263 16.44 3.98 0.82
C ASP A 263 15.56 4.68 1.89
N SER A 264 15.55 6.01 2.02
CA SER A 264 14.70 6.74 2.96
C SER A 264 13.52 7.44 2.28
N THR A 265 12.37 7.50 2.97
CA THR A 265 11.16 8.25 2.60
C THR A 265 11.42 9.66 2.09
N ASN A 266 12.32 10.37 2.78
CA ASN A 266 12.62 11.77 2.48
C ASN A 266 13.24 11.94 1.10
N ASN A 267 13.91 10.92 0.58
CA ASN A 267 14.57 10.99 -0.72
C ASN A 267 13.55 10.89 -1.87
N PHE A 268 12.47 10.13 -1.71
CA PHE A 268 11.44 10.02 -2.76
C PHE A 268 10.66 11.31 -2.97
N GLU A 269 10.40 12.08 -1.90
CA GLU A 269 9.81 13.41 -2.03
C GLU A 269 10.76 14.35 -2.78
N ILE A 270 12.07 14.29 -2.49
CA ILE A 270 13.09 15.06 -3.21
C ILE A 270 13.09 14.68 -4.70
N ALA A 271 13.09 13.39 -5.04
CA ALA A 271 13.05 12.92 -6.42
C ALA A 271 11.78 13.42 -7.16
N LYS A 272 10.62 13.40 -6.50
CA LYS A 272 9.37 13.94 -7.05
C LYS A 272 9.44 15.45 -7.27
N LYS A 273 10.00 16.21 -6.32
CA LYS A 273 10.21 17.66 -6.46
C LYS A 273 11.16 17.99 -7.62
N GLU A 274 12.27 17.26 -7.73
CA GLU A 274 13.21 17.39 -8.85
C GLU A 274 12.53 17.11 -10.19
N LEU A 275 11.78 16.00 -10.31
CA LEU A 275 11.00 15.69 -11.51
C LEU A 275 9.97 16.78 -11.81
N TYR A 276 9.17 17.19 -10.82
CA TYR A 276 8.15 18.21 -11.01
C TYR A 276 8.74 19.54 -11.50
N SER A 277 9.89 19.94 -10.94
CA SER A 277 10.60 21.16 -11.36
C SER A 277 11.02 21.14 -12.83
N SER A 278 11.16 19.96 -13.44
CA SER A 278 11.50 19.79 -14.86
C SER A 278 10.30 19.85 -15.81
N PHE A 279 9.07 19.75 -15.30
CA PHE A 279 7.88 19.77 -16.15
C PHE A 279 7.64 21.14 -16.79
N GLU A 280 6.93 21.11 -17.91
CA GLU A 280 6.51 22.29 -18.65
C GLU A 280 5.50 23.15 -17.83
N ASP A 281 5.51 24.47 -18.08
CA ASP A 281 4.62 25.41 -17.39
C ASP A 281 3.13 25.09 -17.60
N ASP A 282 2.74 24.54 -18.77
CA ASP A 282 1.33 24.14 -19.01
C ASP A 282 0.88 23.05 -18.04
N PHE A 283 1.73 22.05 -17.76
CA PHE A 283 1.42 21.01 -16.78
C PHE A 283 1.39 21.59 -15.36
N LYS A 284 2.40 22.38 -14.99
CA LYS A 284 2.49 23.02 -13.67
C LYS A 284 1.34 23.98 -13.38
N SER A 285 0.75 24.57 -14.42
CA SER A 285 -0.43 25.44 -14.29
C SER A 285 -1.72 24.68 -13.95
N LYS A 286 -1.74 23.35 -14.17
CA LYS A 286 -2.90 22.47 -13.94
C LYS A 286 -2.73 21.58 -12.72
N VAL A 287 -1.51 21.07 -12.50
CA VAL A 287 -1.18 20.19 -11.37
C VAL A 287 -0.15 20.91 -10.51
N SER A 288 -0.48 21.21 -9.26
CA SER A 288 0.47 21.79 -8.31
C SER A 288 1.53 20.79 -7.87
N GLU A 289 2.66 21.27 -7.35
CA GLU A 289 3.72 20.39 -6.82
C GLU A 289 3.19 19.49 -5.71
N GLU A 290 2.38 20.02 -4.80
CA GLU A 290 1.77 19.27 -3.70
C GLU A 290 0.85 18.16 -4.22
N ASP A 291 0.00 18.48 -5.19
CA ASP A 291 -0.93 17.53 -5.83
C ASP A 291 -0.14 16.43 -6.56
N PHE A 292 0.93 16.79 -7.28
CA PHE A 292 1.83 15.84 -7.93
C PHE A 292 2.52 14.91 -6.92
N ILE A 293 3.09 15.45 -5.84
CA ILE A 293 3.79 14.65 -4.83
C ILE A 293 2.82 13.67 -4.17
N LYS A 294 1.63 14.14 -3.84
CA LYS A 294 0.58 13.37 -3.17
C LYS A 294 0.02 12.25 -4.05
N PHE A 295 -0.26 12.55 -5.32
CA PHE A 295 -0.94 11.63 -6.24
C PHE A 295 0.00 10.94 -7.23
N THR A 296 1.27 10.79 -6.84
CA THR A 296 2.20 9.90 -7.53
C THR A 296 2.89 8.96 -6.57
N LYS A 297 3.40 7.85 -7.07
CA LYS A 297 4.21 6.89 -6.32
C LYS A 297 5.48 6.57 -7.10
N LEU A 298 6.58 6.44 -6.38
CA LEU A 298 7.80 5.84 -6.90
C LEU A 298 7.67 4.31 -6.81
N THR A 299 7.80 3.63 -7.93
CA THR A 299 7.86 2.17 -8.02
C THR A 299 9.20 1.74 -8.57
N VAL A 300 9.67 0.57 -8.17
CA VAL A 300 10.88 -0.05 -8.71
C VAL A 300 10.42 -1.19 -9.60
N ASP A 301 10.85 -1.20 -10.87
CA ASP A 301 10.59 -2.34 -11.75
C ASP A 301 11.55 -3.51 -11.45
N GLY A 302 11.31 -4.66 -12.09
CA GLY A 302 12.11 -5.87 -11.86
C GLY A 302 13.61 -5.73 -12.15
N ASP A 303 14.02 -4.69 -12.89
CA ASP A 303 15.41 -4.41 -13.28
C ASP A 303 16.06 -3.31 -12.41
N GLN A 304 15.40 -2.94 -11.31
CA GLN A 304 15.79 -1.83 -10.43
C GLN A 304 15.75 -0.45 -11.11
N ASN A 305 14.94 -0.28 -12.14
CA ASN A 305 14.65 1.06 -12.66
C ASN A 305 13.51 1.67 -11.83
N TYR A 306 13.67 2.94 -11.52
CA TYR A 306 12.66 3.69 -10.80
C TYR A 306 11.63 4.23 -11.80
N GLN A 307 10.36 4.21 -11.43
CA GLN A 307 9.27 4.77 -12.22
C GLN A 307 8.41 5.63 -11.29
N ILE A 308 7.95 6.77 -11.79
CA ILE A 308 6.89 7.53 -11.14
C ILE A 308 5.58 7.21 -11.84
N VAL A 309 4.64 6.63 -11.09
CA VAL A 309 3.30 6.31 -11.56
C VAL A 309 2.30 7.24 -10.89
N SER A 310 1.30 7.71 -11.63
CA SER A 310 0.17 8.39 -11.01
C SER A 310 -0.65 7.40 -10.20
N ILE A 311 -1.21 7.86 -9.08
CA ILE A 311 -2.18 7.11 -8.30
C ILE A 311 -3.53 7.84 -8.29
N PRO A 312 -4.64 7.11 -8.16
CA PRO A 312 -5.96 7.72 -8.14
C PRO A 312 -6.23 8.77 -7.06
N GLY A 313 -7.24 9.61 -7.31
CA GLY A 313 -7.80 10.58 -6.35
C GLY A 313 -7.46 12.05 -6.60
N SER A 314 -6.57 12.35 -7.56
CA SER A 314 -6.35 13.76 -7.96
C SER A 314 -7.50 14.27 -8.83
N GLU A 315 -7.88 15.53 -8.58
CA GLU A 315 -8.82 16.29 -9.42
C GLU A 315 -8.17 16.80 -10.73
N ASN A 316 -6.83 16.84 -10.79
CA ASN A 316 -6.08 17.44 -11.90
C ASN A 316 -5.20 16.44 -12.67
N LEU A 317 -4.69 15.40 -11.99
CA LEU A 317 -3.80 14.38 -12.54
C LEU A 317 -4.58 13.10 -12.84
N TYR A 318 -4.52 12.65 -14.09
CA TYR A 318 -5.17 11.44 -14.55
C TYR A 318 -4.51 10.20 -13.95
N ALA A 319 -5.33 9.39 -13.30
CA ALA A 319 -5.00 8.06 -12.82
C ALA A 319 -6.28 7.30 -12.52
N HIS A 320 -6.25 6.00 -12.78
CA HIS A 320 -7.24 5.04 -12.30
C HIS A 320 -6.55 3.79 -11.78
N ASP A 321 -7.21 2.94 -11.01
CA ASP A 321 -6.59 1.67 -10.66
C ASP A 321 -6.49 0.73 -11.88
N SER A 322 -5.49 -0.15 -11.91
CA SER A 322 -5.26 -1.05 -13.06
C SER A 322 -6.37 -2.06 -13.26
N MET A 323 -7.07 -2.47 -12.19
CA MET A 323 -8.21 -3.38 -12.28
C MET A 323 -9.36 -2.69 -12.99
N TRP A 324 -9.64 -1.42 -12.66
CA TRP A 324 -10.63 -0.62 -13.37
C TRP A 324 -10.29 -0.46 -14.84
N LEU A 325 -9.07 0.01 -15.16
CA LEU A 325 -8.66 0.26 -16.55
C LEU A 325 -8.68 -0.99 -17.43
N ASN A 326 -8.23 -2.13 -16.90
CA ASN A 326 -8.06 -3.34 -17.71
C ASN A 326 -9.32 -4.22 -17.74
N THR A 327 -10.15 -4.15 -16.70
CA THR A 327 -11.32 -5.03 -16.57
C THR A 327 -12.62 -4.28 -16.82
N PHE A 328 -12.86 -3.20 -16.07
CA PHE A 328 -14.18 -2.59 -15.98
C PHE A 328 -14.41 -1.49 -17.00
N ALA A 329 -13.44 -0.61 -17.22
CA ALA A 329 -13.55 0.44 -18.19
C ALA A 329 -13.91 -0.12 -19.58
N PRO A 330 -13.20 -1.13 -20.15
CA PRO A 330 -13.52 -1.66 -21.47
C PRO A 330 -14.93 -2.27 -21.57
N GLN A 331 -15.43 -2.86 -20.47
CA GLN A 331 -16.80 -3.35 -20.39
C GLN A 331 -17.81 -2.21 -20.44
N LEU A 332 -17.57 -1.14 -19.69
CA LEU A 332 -18.40 0.07 -19.69
C LEU A 332 -18.37 0.80 -21.04
N ALA A 333 -17.20 0.93 -21.68
CA ALA A 333 -17.10 1.46 -23.05
C ALA A 333 -17.96 0.66 -24.01
N LYS A 334 -17.81 -0.67 -24.00
CA LYS A 334 -18.55 -1.56 -24.87
C LYS A 334 -20.06 -1.44 -24.64
N ALA A 335 -20.49 -1.38 -23.38
CA ALA A 335 -21.89 -1.16 -23.02
C ALA A 335 -22.40 0.23 -23.46
N ALA A 336 -21.53 1.24 -23.44
CA ALA A 336 -21.81 2.59 -23.95
C ALA A 336 -21.76 2.70 -25.48
N GLY A 337 -21.38 1.63 -26.19
CA GLY A 337 -21.35 1.57 -27.66
C GLY A 337 -20.01 1.96 -28.29
N ASP A 338 -18.92 2.09 -27.51
CA ASP A 338 -17.56 2.26 -28.02
C ASP A 338 -16.73 1.01 -27.76
N GLY A 339 -16.03 0.51 -28.78
CA GLY A 339 -15.15 -0.65 -28.67
C GLY A 339 -13.69 -0.30 -28.35
N LYS A 340 -13.36 1.00 -28.20
CA LYS A 340 -11.98 1.44 -28.01
C LYS A 340 -11.48 1.18 -26.59
N ALA A 341 -10.22 0.77 -26.49
CA ALA A 341 -9.52 0.67 -25.23
C ALA A 341 -9.26 2.07 -24.64
N PHE A 342 -9.28 2.17 -23.31
CA PHE A 342 -8.88 3.37 -22.59
C PHE A 342 -7.37 3.49 -22.55
N ALA A 343 -6.88 4.73 -22.39
CA ALA A 343 -5.46 4.94 -22.09
C ALA A 343 -5.14 4.28 -20.75
N ALA A 344 -4.09 3.45 -20.72
CA ALA A 344 -3.54 2.92 -19.49
C ALA A 344 -3.05 4.06 -18.58
N ASN A 345 -2.78 3.77 -17.31
CA ASN A 345 -2.08 4.74 -16.47
C ASN A 345 -0.74 5.09 -17.10
N ASP A 346 -0.44 6.38 -17.08
CA ASP A 346 0.85 6.88 -17.52
C ASP A 346 1.89 6.71 -16.41
N ALA A 347 3.09 6.30 -16.81
CA ALA A 347 4.26 6.22 -15.96
C ALA A 347 5.41 7.00 -16.60
N ILE A 348 6.24 7.64 -15.78
CA ILE A 348 7.50 8.27 -16.20
C ILE A 348 8.65 7.42 -15.66
N SER A 349 9.47 6.90 -16.57
CA SER A 349 10.72 6.22 -16.22
C SER A 349 11.75 7.22 -15.71
N LEU A 350 12.41 6.85 -14.63
CA LEU A 350 13.49 7.61 -14.02
C LEU A 350 14.82 6.88 -14.23
N THR A 351 15.78 7.57 -14.85
CA THR A 351 17.17 7.16 -14.89
C THR A 351 17.95 7.83 -13.77
N VAL A 352 18.66 7.04 -12.97
CA VAL A 352 19.53 7.58 -11.92
C VAL A 352 20.81 8.15 -12.54
N GLN A 353 21.05 9.45 -12.37
CA GLN A 353 22.33 10.09 -12.67
C GLN A 353 23.37 9.76 -11.59
N GLY A 354 24.47 9.18 -12.04
CA GLY A 354 25.58 8.73 -11.19
C GLY A 354 25.86 7.24 -11.39
N SER A 355 26.96 6.74 -10.82
CA SER A 355 27.10 5.29 -10.63
C SER A 355 25.85 4.82 -9.88
N LYS A 356 25.12 3.83 -10.41
CA LYS A 356 24.09 3.09 -9.64
C LYS A 356 24.66 2.93 -8.23
N PRO A 357 23.92 3.30 -7.16
CA PRO A 357 24.41 3.11 -5.81
C PRO A 357 24.98 1.71 -5.76
N THR A 358 26.29 1.62 -5.56
CA THR A 358 26.94 0.32 -5.52
C THR A 358 26.44 -0.25 -4.21
N LEU A 359 25.33 -1.00 -4.29
CA LEU A 359 24.85 -1.76 -3.16
C LEU A 359 26.05 -2.59 -2.76
N THR A 360 26.68 -2.20 -1.65
CA THR A 360 27.80 -2.96 -1.12
C THR A 360 27.19 -4.32 -0.80
N PRO A 361 27.66 -5.39 -1.44
CA PRO A 361 27.12 -6.71 -1.20
C PRO A 361 27.11 -6.95 0.32
N GLU A 362 25.98 -7.31 0.91
CA GLU A 362 25.90 -7.57 2.34
C GLU A 362 25.19 -8.91 2.56
N ILE A 363 25.74 -9.75 3.44
CA ILE A 363 25.14 -11.00 3.89
C ILE A 363 24.52 -10.72 5.26
N ARG A 364 23.21 -10.45 5.30
CA ARG A 364 22.47 -10.15 6.56
C ARG A 364 21.86 -11.43 7.15
N GLU A 365 21.66 -11.41 8.46
CA GLU A 365 20.85 -12.40 9.20
C GLU A 365 21.31 -13.86 9.10
N VAL A 366 22.58 -14.09 8.77
CA VAL A 366 23.16 -15.43 8.82
C VAL A 366 23.65 -15.72 10.24
N PRO A 367 23.17 -16.79 10.89
CA PRO A 367 23.64 -17.17 12.22
C PRO A 367 25.14 -17.50 12.18
N GLU A 368 25.86 -17.20 13.27
CA GLU A 368 27.28 -17.58 13.38
C GLU A 368 27.45 -19.10 13.41
N SER A 369 26.44 -19.81 13.93
CA SER A 369 26.39 -21.26 13.92
C SER A 369 24.99 -21.83 13.75
N VAL A 370 24.91 -23.01 13.16
CA VAL A 370 23.67 -23.80 13.01
C VAL A 370 23.91 -25.19 13.60
N ASP A 371 23.03 -25.60 14.51
CA ASP A 371 23.04 -26.95 15.06
C ASP A 371 22.12 -27.86 14.26
N VAL A 372 22.67 -28.98 13.78
CA VAL A 372 21.98 -29.99 12.99
C VAL A 372 22.02 -31.29 13.76
N LYS A 373 20.86 -31.88 14.01
CA LYS A 373 20.77 -33.22 14.59
C LYS A 373 20.76 -34.25 13.48
N LEU A 374 21.61 -35.26 13.60
CA LEU A 374 21.53 -36.46 12.79
C LEU A 374 20.33 -37.29 13.29
N SER A 375 19.15 -37.04 12.76
CA SER A 375 17.96 -37.83 13.06
C SER A 375 17.99 -39.14 12.24
N LYS A 376 17.26 -40.16 12.69
CA LYS A 376 17.32 -41.47 12.01
C LYS A 376 16.83 -41.36 10.56
N GLN A 377 17.79 -41.46 9.65
CA GLN A 377 17.75 -41.95 8.27
C GLN A 377 16.35 -41.94 7.60
N ASP A 378 16.17 -41.05 6.63
CA ASP A 378 15.31 -41.30 5.48
C ASP A 378 15.79 -42.55 4.70
N GLU A 379 15.03 -43.03 3.70
CA GLU A 379 15.31 -44.29 2.98
C GLU A 379 16.71 -44.35 2.33
N ASP A 380 17.38 -43.18 2.21
CA ASP A 380 18.75 -43.00 1.70
C ASP A 380 19.79 -42.59 2.78
N GLY A 381 19.39 -42.46 4.05
CA GLY A 381 20.28 -42.32 5.21
C GLY A 381 20.89 -40.94 5.47
N THR A 382 20.14 -39.86 5.26
CA THR A 382 20.58 -38.46 5.21
C THR A 382 19.75 -37.52 6.09
N ASP A 383 20.41 -36.64 6.84
CA ASP A 383 19.76 -35.46 7.41
C ASP A 383 20.05 -34.21 6.57
N ILE A 384 18.98 -33.48 6.28
CA ILE A 384 18.98 -32.24 5.53
C ILE A 384 18.84 -31.08 6.51
N ALA A 385 19.74 -30.11 6.43
CA ALA A 385 19.60 -28.83 7.12
C ALA A 385 19.59 -27.68 6.11
N ASP A 386 18.72 -26.71 6.37
CA ASP A 386 18.51 -25.54 5.55
C ASP A 386 19.03 -24.29 6.28
N ILE A 387 19.92 -23.56 5.61
CA ILE A 387 20.31 -22.21 6.03
C ILE A 387 19.55 -21.24 5.15
N GLN A 388 18.65 -20.48 5.76
CA GLN A 388 17.95 -19.40 5.08
C GLN A 388 18.81 -18.14 5.09
N ILE A 389 18.91 -17.51 3.93
CA ILE A 389 19.66 -16.26 3.82
C ILE A 389 18.86 -15.25 2.99
N TYR A 390 18.76 -14.03 3.51
CA TYR A 390 18.00 -12.93 2.91
C TYR A 390 18.91 -11.91 2.26
N TYR A 391 18.56 -11.44 1.05
CA TYR A 391 19.36 -10.49 0.30
C TYR A 391 18.53 -9.44 -0.45
N PRO A 392 19.05 -8.20 -0.59
CA PRO A 392 18.33 -7.11 -1.23
C PRO A 392 18.56 -6.96 -2.75
N SER A 393 19.45 -7.70 -3.42
CA SER A 393 19.84 -7.40 -4.81
C SER A 393 19.77 -8.59 -5.80
N ALA A 394 19.13 -8.34 -6.94
CA ALA A 394 18.78 -9.32 -7.96
C ALA A 394 19.93 -9.74 -8.89
N ASN A 395 21.02 -8.97 -8.95
CA ASN A 395 21.99 -9.02 -10.05
C ASN A 395 23.32 -9.72 -9.72
N THR A 396 23.47 -10.31 -8.53
CA THR A 396 24.70 -11.01 -8.14
C THR A 396 24.38 -12.45 -7.74
N LYS A 397 25.15 -13.42 -8.27
CA LYS A 397 24.98 -14.84 -7.97
C LYS A 397 25.61 -15.15 -6.62
N LEU A 398 24.83 -15.67 -5.68
CA LEU A 398 25.37 -16.25 -4.45
C LEU A 398 26.07 -17.56 -4.78
N VAL A 399 27.27 -17.77 -4.24
CA VAL A 399 28.02 -19.02 -4.41
C VAL A 399 28.38 -19.56 -3.02
N PRO A 400 27.73 -20.63 -2.53
CA PRO A 400 28.19 -21.32 -1.34
C PRO A 400 29.43 -22.16 -1.70
N SER A 401 30.42 -22.17 -0.82
CA SER A 401 31.54 -23.10 -0.87
C SER A 401 31.75 -23.76 0.49
N ILE A 402 32.12 -25.03 0.46
CA ILE A 402 32.50 -25.80 1.65
C ILE A 402 34.00 -25.66 1.81
N THR A 403 34.48 -25.48 3.05
CA THR A 403 35.91 -25.58 3.35
C THR A 403 36.41 -27.00 3.08
N THR A 404 37.69 -27.16 2.73
CA THR A 404 38.27 -28.47 2.36
C THR A 404 38.13 -29.55 3.44
N ASP A 405 38.09 -29.18 4.72
CA ASP A 405 37.89 -30.13 5.83
C ASP A 405 36.42 -30.51 6.03
N GLY A 406 35.49 -29.80 5.39
CA GLY A 406 34.05 -30.00 5.51
C GLY A 406 33.47 -31.16 4.73
N GLU A 407 34.16 -31.64 3.69
CA GLU A 407 33.72 -32.80 2.90
C GLU A 407 33.64 -34.10 3.72
N LYS A 408 34.36 -34.15 4.85
CA LYS A 408 34.30 -35.21 5.86
C LYS A 408 32.94 -35.24 6.56
N TYR A 409 32.30 -34.09 6.72
CA TYR A 409 31.09 -33.89 7.50
C TYR A 409 29.86 -33.64 6.63
N ILE A 410 30.03 -33.17 5.39
CA ILE A 410 28.96 -32.78 4.46
C ILE A 410 29.26 -33.32 3.05
N ASP A 411 28.25 -33.83 2.33
CA ASP A 411 28.43 -34.42 0.98
C ASP A 411 28.12 -33.49 -0.18
N LYS A 412 27.07 -32.69 -0.03
CA LYS A 412 26.51 -31.90 -1.10
C LYS A 412 25.90 -30.65 -0.52
N THR A 413 26.21 -29.51 -1.12
CA THR A 413 25.49 -28.27 -0.93
C THR A 413 24.71 -27.97 -2.20
N SER A 414 23.40 -27.82 -2.09
CA SER A 414 22.59 -27.22 -3.14
C SER A 414 22.13 -25.84 -2.71
N LEU A 415 21.91 -25.01 -3.71
CA LEU A 415 21.47 -23.65 -3.53
C LEU A 415 20.12 -23.52 -4.25
N ILE A 416 19.07 -23.29 -3.48
CA ILE A 416 17.72 -23.05 -4.03
C ILE A 416 17.45 -21.55 -3.89
N ALA A 417 17.20 -20.90 -5.03
CA ALA A 417 16.70 -19.54 -5.06
C ALA A 417 15.19 -19.60 -4.97
N ASP A 418 14.63 -19.18 -3.84
CA ASP A 418 13.21 -18.97 -3.69
C ASP A 418 12.93 -17.46 -3.65
N TYR A 419 11.87 -17.06 -4.34
CA TYR A 419 11.36 -15.69 -4.20
C TYR A 419 10.38 -15.69 -3.05
N ASP A 420 10.66 -14.89 -2.02
CA ASP A 420 9.66 -14.62 -0.99
C ASP A 420 8.64 -13.59 -1.52
N ALA A 421 7.48 -13.53 -0.86
CA ALA A 421 6.38 -12.62 -1.18
C ALA A 421 6.80 -11.14 -1.21
N ASP A 422 7.85 -10.77 -0.47
CA ASP A 422 8.35 -9.39 -0.37
C ASP A 422 9.40 -9.02 -1.45
N TYR A 423 9.52 -9.81 -2.52
CA TYR A 423 10.52 -9.66 -3.58
C TYR A 423 11.99 -9.72 -3.13
N SER A 424 12.25 -10.03 -1.85
CA SER A 424 13.57 -10.42 -1.39
C SER A 424 13.91 -11.81 -1.95
N LYS A 425 15.09 -11.95 -2.57
CA LYS A 425 15.58 -13.27 -3.00
C LYS A 425 16.02 -14.02 -1.74
N ARG A 426 15.25 -15.02 -1.34
CA ARG A 426 15.63 -15.96 -0.29
C ARG A 426 16.49 -17.04 -0.94
N TRP A 427 17.67 -17.26 -0.39
CA TRP A 427 18.50 -18.37 -0.79
C TRP A 427 18.52 -19.39 0.33
N THR A 428 18.10 -20.61 0.01
CA THR A 428 18.20 -21.75 0.91
C THR A 428 19.46 -22.52 0.53
N VAL A 429 20.43 -22.56 1.44
CA VAL A 429 21.59 -23.45 1.32
C VAL A 429 21.23 -24.74 2.02
N THR A 430 21.00 -25.77 1.22
CA THR A 430 20.66 -27.11 1.69
C THR A 430 21.91 -27.96 1.67
N PHE A 431 22.20 -28.67 2.77
CA PHE A 431 23.33 -29.57 2.82
C PHE A 431 23.02 -30.94 3.42
N LYS A 432 23.79 -31.93 2.99
CA LYS A 432 23.70 -33.34 3.41
C LYS A 432 24.77 -33.66 4.44
N ALA A 433 24.40 -33.87 5.70
CA ALA A 433 25.34 -34.27 6.77
C ALA A 433 25.75 -35.76 6.66
N LYS A 434 27.02 -36.07 6.92
CA LYS A 434 27.61 -37.44 6.87
C LYS A 434 28.01 -38.00 8.23
N ALA A 435 28.47 -37.13 9.14
CA ALA A 435 29.08 -37.55 10.39
C ALA A 435 28.91 -36.47 11.47
N VAL A 436 28.83 -36.91 12.73
CA VAL A 436 28.89 -36.03 13.90
C VAL A 436 30.21 -35.25 13.89
N GLY A 437 30.16 -33.95 14.15
CA GLY A 437 31.32 -33.08 14.16
C GLY A 437 30.96 -31.62 13.91
N SER A 438 31.94 -30.83 13.45
CA SER A 438 31.68 -29.45 13.05
C SER A 438 32.45 -29.08 11.80
N THR A 439 31.85 -28.26 10.94
CA THR A 439 32.51 -27.73 9.75
C THR A 439 32.02 -26.33 9.43
N ASP A 440 32.78 -25.59 8.63
CA ASP A 440 32.47 -24.24 8.21
C ASP A 440 32.00 -24.22 6.76
N ILE A 441 30.85 -23.57 6.53
CA ILE A 441 30.36 -23.21 5.20
C ILE A 441 30.67 -21.73 4.98
N THR A 442 31.34 -21.41 3.86
CA THR A 442 31.60 -20.02 3.47
C THR A 442 30.60 -19.61 2.40
N LEU A 443 29.82 -18.59 2.70
CA LEU A 443 28.88 -17.96 1.80
C LEU A 443 29.56 -16.79 1.12
N THR A 444 29.65 -16.79 -0.21
CA THR A 444 30.26 -15.70 -0.97
C THR A 444 29.22 -14.97 -1.81
N TYR A 445 29.07 -13.67 -1.58
CA TYR A 445 28.20 -12.77 -2.33
C TYR A 445 28.99 -11.55 -2.81
N GLY A 446 29.32 -11.50 -4.11
CA GLY A 446 30.24 -10.50 -4.63
C GLY A 446 31.62 -10.59 -3.98
N SER A 447 32.08 -9.52 -3.34
CA SER A 447 33.33 -9.48 -2.57
C SER A 447 33.16 -9.79 -1.08
N VAL A 448 31.94 -10.02 -0.61
CA VAL A 448 31.65 -10.27 0.81
C VAL A 448 31.59 -11.76 1.07
N GLN A 449 32.22 -12.17 2.16
CA GLN A 449 32.24 -13.54 2.66
C GLN A 449 31.68 -13.59 4.07
N LYS A 450 30.85 -14.60 4.34
CA LYS A 450 30.36 -14.92 5.68
C LYS A 450 30.58 -16.40 5.93
N THR A 451 31.26 -16.72 7.02
CA THR A 451 31.47 -18.10 7.46
C THR A 451 30.40 -18.47 8.47
N VAL A 452 29.80 -19.64 8.28
CA VAL A 452 28.79 -20.22 9.17
C VAL A 452 29.32 -21.53 9.69
N LYS A 453 29.36 -21.67 11.01
CA LYS A 453 29.75 -22.92 11.64
C LYS A 453 28.57 -23.88 11.73
N ILE A 454 28.70 -25.06 11.17
CA ILE A 454 27.70 -26.12 11.25
C ILE A 454 28.14 -27.10 12.33
N ASN A 455 27.36 -27.24 13.39
CA ASN A 455 27.58 -28.25 14.42
C ASN A 455 26.62 -29.41 14.17
N ILE A 456 27.15 -30.59 13.90
CA ILE A 456 26.37 -31.80 13.64
C ILE A 456 26.43 -32.66 14.89
N THR A 457 25.30 -32.83 15.56
CA THR A 457 25.13 -33.61 16.79
C THR A 457 24.36 -34.90 16.53
N GLN A 458 24.51 -35.88 17.42
CA GLN A 458 23.76 -37.14 17.39
C GLN A 458 22.33 -37.00 17.92
#